data_AF-A0A6F9AM88-F1
#
_entry.id   AF-A0A6F9AM88-F1
#
_cell.length_a   1.000
_cell.length_b   1.000
_cell.length_c   1.000
_cell.angle_alpha   90.00
_cell.angle_beta   90.00
_cell.angle_gamma   90.00
#
_symmetry.space_group_name_H-M   'P 1'
#
loop_
_entity.id
_entity.type
_entity.pdbx_description
1 polymer ?
#
loop_
_entity_poly.entity_id
_entity_poly.type
_entity_poly.pdbx_seq_one_letter_code
_entity_poly.pdbx_strand_id
1 'polypeptide(L)'
;MPCIISAFKCDDVCVFRFVSSEDQCEVPEWFVDDEKKHRNKPIPVTKKMVEEYKAKWKEINARPIKRVAEAKARKKRRMLKKMESAKKKAEAVVNTVDIGEREKMAQLKSIYKKAGVGKDKREVMYIMAKKGSETKRVRRPAGVKGQFKVVEGRVK
;
A
#
# COMPACT_ATOMS: atom_id res chain seq x y z
N MET A 1 -44.09 -24.99 -31.44
CA MET A 1 -44.17 -23.76 -30.61
C MET A 1 -42.92 -22.93 -30.88
N PRO A 2 -43.03 -21.66 -31.32
CA PRO A 2 -41.85 -20.88 -31.68
C PRO A 2 -41.23 -20.26 -30.41
N CYS A 3 -39.98 -20.59 -30.13
CA CYS A 3 -39.17 -19.92 -29.11
C CYS A 3 -38.77 -18.53 -29.62
N ILE A 4 -39.42 -17.51 -29.08
CA ILE A 4 -39.09 -16.11 -29.29
C ILE A 4 -37.81 -15.82 -28.48
N ILE A 5 -36.65 -15.95 -29.11
CA ILE A 5 -35.40 -15.41 -28.56
C ILE A 5 -35.35 -13.95 -28.97
N SER A 6 -35.59 -13.08 -27.99
CA SER A 6 -35.44 -11.64 -28.09
C SER A 6 -34.02 -11.30 -28.53
N ALA A 7 -33.90 -10.79 -29.76
CA ALA A 7 -32.67 -10.23 -30.27
C ALA A 7 -32.31 -8.97 -29.47
N PHE A 8 -31.42 -9.10 -28.49
CA PHE A 8 -30.69 -7.95 -27.97
C PHE A 8 -29.77 -7.45 -29.08
N LYS A 9 -30.07 -6.24 -29.55
CA LYS A 9 -29.32 -5.50 -30.57
C LYS A 9 -27.85 -5.42 -30.13
N CYS A 10 -26.99 -6.17 -30.82
CA CYS A 10 -25.55 -6.10 -30.66
C CYS A 10 -25.05 -5.09 -31.68
N ASP A 11 -24.74 -3.86 -31.23
CA ASP A 11 -24.10 -2.85 -32.06
C ASP A 11 -22.72 -3.33 -32.53
N ASP A 12 -22.54 -3.43 -33.85
CA ASP A 12 -21.38 -3.49 -34.77
C ASP A 12 -19.90 -3.63 -34.28
N VAL A 13 -19.63 -4.14 -33.07
CA VAL A 13 -18.25 -4.30 -32.52
C VAL A 13 -17.92 -5.78 -32.25
N CYS A 14 -18.84 -6.70 -32.52
CA CYS A 14 -18.70 -8.10 -32.12
C CYS A 14 -18.32 -9.04 -33.27
N VAL A 15 -17.17 -8.82 -33.91
CA VAL A 15 -16.52 -9.89 -34.69
C VAL A 15 -15.57 -10.64 -33.76
N PHE A 16 -15.99 -11.80 -33.24
CA PHE A 16 -15.11 -12.70 -32.49
C PHE A 16 -13.98 -13.20 -33.40
N ARG A 17 -12.71 -13.00 -33.00
CA ARG A 17 -11.54 -13.56 -33.73
C ARG A 17 -11.53 -15.09 -33.72
N PHE A 18 -12.26 -15.71 -32.79
CA PHE A 18 -12.56 -17.13 -32.75
C PHE A 18 -14.06 -17.33 -32.93
N VAL A 19 -14.52 -17.42 -34.18
CA VAL A 19 -15.75 -18.14 -34.49
C VAL A 19 -15.42 -19.61 -34.25
N SER A 20 -15.91 -20.19 -33.15
CA SER A 20 -15.85 -21.65 -32.99
C SER A 20 -17.04 -22.19 -33.75
N SER A 21 -16.78 -22.65 -34.98
CA SER A 21 -17.72 -23.46 -35.73
C SER A 21 -17.89 -24.78 -34.98
N GLU A 22 -19.13 -25.03 -34.55
CA GLU A 22 -19.76 -26.33 -34.33
C GLU A 22 -19.16 -27.24 -33.24
N ASP A 23 -20.07 -27.78 -32.41
CA ASP A 23 -19.88 -28.84 -31.40
C ASP A 23 -19.25 -28.49 -30.05
N GLN A 24 -20.09 -27.97 -29.14
CA GLN A 24 -19.87 -27.96 -27.69
C GLN A 24 -20.00 -29.38 -27.08
N CYS A 25 -19.28 -30.36 -27.61
CA CYS A 25 -19.23 -31.70 -27.05
C CYS A 25 -17.92 -31.89 -26.27
N GLU A 26 -18.03 -31.72 -24.95
CA GLU A 26 -17.15 -32.26 -23.90
C GLU A 26 -15.69 -31.75 -23.88
N VAL A 27 -15.54 -30.44 -23.79
CA VAL A 27 -14.25 -29.81 -23.46
C VAL A 27 -14.07 -29.79 -21.94
N PRO A 28 -12.90 -30.22 -21.40
CA PRO A 28 -12.64 -30.18 -19.97
C PRO A 28 -12.86 -28.80 -19.35
N GLU A 29 -13.44 -28.75 -18.15
CA GLU A 29 -13.79 -27.50 -17.45
C GLU A 29 -12.57 -26.57 -17.27
N TRP A 30 -11.38 -27.13 -17.03
CA TRP A 30 -10.14 -26.37 -16.90
C TRP A 30 -9.77 -25.60 -18.17
N PHE A 31 -10.08 -26.13 -19.35
CA PHE A 31 -9.79 -25.50 -20.64
C PHE A 31 -10.77 -24.36 -20.92
N VAL A 32 -12.05 -24.56 -20.60
CA VAL A 32 -13.08 -23.51 -20.71
C VAL A 32 -12.78 -22.34 -19.77
N ASP A 33 -12.31 -22.63 -18.55
CA ASP A 33 -11.93 -21.60 -17.58
C ASP A 33 -10.67 -20.83 -18.00
N ASP A 34 -9.72 -21.49 -18.64
CA ASP A 34 -8.51 -20.86 -19.17
C ASP A 34 -8.85 -19.97 -20.38
N GLU A 35 -9.68 -20.47 -21.31
CA GLU A 35 -10.19 -19.67 -22.41
C GLU A 35 -10.95 -18.43 -21.91
N LYS A 36 -11.83 -18.55 -20.90
CA LYS A 36 -12.56 -17.40 -20.33
C LYS A 36 -11.64 -16.34 -19.72
N LYS A 37 -10.52 -16.73 -19.11
CA LYS A 37 -9.53 -15.79 -18.54
C LYS A 37 -8.81 -15.01 -19.62
N HIS A 38 -8.42 -15.69 -20.70
CA HIS A 38 -7.58 -15.12 -21.76
C HIS A 38 -8.38 -14.50 -22.93
N ARG A 39 -9.66 -14.86 -23.09
CA ARG A 39 -10.57 -14.38 -24.15
C ARG A 39 -11.30 -13.09 -23.78
N ASN A 40 -10.64 -12.17 -23.09
CA ASN A 40 -11.24 -10.89 -22.70
C ASN A 40 -10.77 -9.75 -23.63
N LYS A 41 -11.68 -9.24 -24.46
CA LYS A 41 -11.43 -8.04 -25.26
C LYS A 41 -11.53 -6.80 -24.38
N PRO A 42 -10.64 -5.80 -24.54
CA PRO A 42 -10.80 -4.53 -23.87
C PRO A 42 -12.05 -3.82 -24.42
N ILE A 43 -13.10 -3.77 -23.60
CA ILE A 43 -14.31 -3.02 -23.91
C ILE A 43 -13.96 -1.53 -23.86
N PRO A 44 -14.34 -0.70 -24.85
CA PRO A 44 -14.13 0.74 -24.77
C PRO A 44 -14.94 1.31 -23.60
N VAL A 45 -14.28 1.66 -22.50
CA VAL A 45 -14.92 2.21 -21.31
C VAL A 45 -14.88 3.73 -21.34
N THR A 46 -16.04 4.38 -21.16
CA THR A 46 -16.11 5.84 -21.03
C THR A 46 -15.68 6.29 -19.63
N LYS A 47 -15.12 7.51 -19.51
CA LYS A 47 -14.64 8.06 -18.22
C LYS A 47 -15.75 8.11 -17.15
N LYS A 48 -16.98 8.45 -17.55
CA LYS A 48 -18.16 8.50 -16.67
C LYS A 48 -18.44 7.13 -16.02
N MET A 49 -18.43 6.06 -16.81
CA MET A 49 -18.66 4.70 -16.31
C MET A 49 -17.59 4.30 -15.29
N VAL A 50 -16.31 4.60 -15.55
CA VAL A 50 -15.21 4.30 -14.62
C VAL A 50 -15.40 5.02 -13.28
N GLU A 51 -15.84 6.28 -13.31
CA GLU A 51 -16.08 7.08 -12.12
C GLU A 51 -17.24 6.54 -11.29
N GLU A 52 -18.34 6.14 -11.94
CA GLU A 52 -19.49 5.50 -11.29
C GLU A 52 -19.11 4.18 -10.61
N TYR A 53 -18.35 3.32 -11.31
CA TYR A 53 -17.84 2.08 -10.70
C TYR A 53 -16.94 2.41 -9.51
N LYS A 54 -15.98 3.34 -9.67
CA LYS A 54 -15.11 3.76 -8.57
C LYS A 54 -15.89 4.32 -7.39
N ALA A 55 -16.99 5.03 -7.61
CA ALA A 55 -17.86 5.54 -6.56
C ALA A 55 -18.52 4.39 -5.79
N LYS A 56 -19.12 3.41 -6.50
CA LYS A 56 -19.70 2.19 -5.89
C LYS A 56 -18.65 1.39 -5.11
N TRP A 57 -17.46 1.20 -5.69
CA TRP A 57 -16.34 0.54 -5.01
C TRP A 57 -15.89 1.32 -3.77
N LYS A 58 -15.89 2.66 -3.80
CA LYS A 58 -15.57 3.49 -2.63
C LYS A 58 -16.65 3.44 -1.57
N GLU A 59 -17.91 3.30 -1.96
CA GLU A 59 -19.05 3.14 -1.05
C GLU A 59 -18.98 1.78 -0.32
N ILE A 60 -18.72 0.70 -1.06
CA ILE A 60 -18.50 -0.63 -0.48
C ILE A 60 -17.24 -0.64 0.41
N ASN A 61 -16.16 0.00 -0.05
CA ASN A 61 -14.91 0.11 0.70
C ASN A 61 -14.90 1.24 1.73
N ALA A 62 -16.00 2.00 1.87
CA ALA A 62 -16.13 3.02 2.88
C ALA A 62 -16.14 2.30 4.21
N ARG A 63 -14.94 2.19 4.81
CA ARG A 63 -14.75 1.58 6.12
C ARG A 63 -15.81 2.16 7.05
N PRO A 64 -16.64 1.32 7.70
CA PRO A 64 -17.75 1.83 8.51
C PRO A 64 -17.19 2.79 9.56
N ILE A 65 -17.88 3.92 9.77
CA ILE A 65 -17.45 5.04 10.64
C ILE A 65 -16.99 4.52 12.00
N LYS A 66 -17.70 3.52 12.53
CA LYS A 66 -17.37 2.79 13.78
C LYS A 66 -15.95 2.19 13.77
N ARG A 67 -15.55 1.47 12.71
CA ARG A 67 -14.23 0.81 12.63
C ARG A 67 -13.10 1.81 12.45
N VAL A 68 -13.32 2.90 11.70
CA VAL A 68 -12.33 3.98 11.55
C VAL A 68 -12.13 4.72 12.86
N ALA A 69 -13.23 5.08 13.53
CA ALA A 69 -13.19 5.73 14.84
C ALA A 69 -12.49 4.82 15.87
N GLU A 70 -12.84 3.53 15.92
CA GLU A 70 -12.23 2.56 16.82
C GLU A 70 -10.72 2.38 16.53
N ALA A 71 -10.31 2.30 15.26
CA ALA A 71 -8.91 2.21 14.88
C ALA A 71 -8.12 3.47 15.25
N LYS A 72 -8.69 4.66 15.01
CA LYS A 72 -8.09 5.95 15.43
C LYS A 72 -7.97 6.03 16.95
N ALA A 73 -9.01 5.64 17.69
CA ALA A 73 -9.01 5.59 19.15
C ALA A 73 -7.98 4.60 19.69
N ARG A 74 -7.87 3.38 19.12
CA ARG A 74 -6.81 2.42 19.47
C ARG A 74 -5.41 2.98 19.23
N LYS A 75 -5.19 3.65 18.09
CA LYS A 75 -3.91 4.28 17.78
C LYS A 75 -3.59 5.39 18.80
N LYS A 76 -4.55 6.27 19.10
CA LYS A 76 -4.41 7.33 20.11
C LYS A 76 -4.11 6.74 21.49
N ARG A 77 -4.87 5.73 21.93
CA ARG A 77 -4.66 5.02 23.20
C ARG A 77 -3.26 4.40 23.30
N ARG A 78 -2.78 3.75 22.24
CA ARG A 78 -1.42 3.18 22.19
C ARG A 78 -0.34 4.25 22.32
N MET A 79 -0.52 5.42 21.69
CA MET A 79 0.43 6.53 21.80
C MET A 79 0.42 7.14 23.21
N LEU A 80 -0.77 7.42 23.77
CA LEU A 80 -0.90 7.96 25.13
C LEU A 80 -0.32 7.02 26.18
N LYS A 81 -0.64 5.72 26.12
CA LYS A 81 -0.10 4.71 27.05
C LYS A 81 1.43 4.62 27.00
N LYS A 82 2.03 4.76 25.80
CA LYS A 82 3.49 4.82 25.65
C LYS A 82 4.07 6.05 26.34
N MET A 83 3.46 7.22 26.14
CA MET A 83 3.89 8.47 26.77
C MET A 83 3.75 8.43 28.30
N GLU A 84 2.62 7.94 28.82
CA GLU A 84 2.41 7.75 30.26
C GLU A 84 3.45 6.80 30.86
N SER A 85 3.73 5.68 30.20
CA SER A 85 4.76 4.75 30.66
C SER A 85 6.17 5.35 30.63
N ALA A 86 6.44 6.26 29.69
CA ALA A 86 7.71 6.97 29.62
C ALA A 86 7.83 7.99 30.76
N LYS A 87 6.77 8.74 31.07
CA LYS A 87 6.73 9.67 32.21
C LYS A 87 6.95 8.95 33.53
N LYS A 88 6.21 7.86 33.79
CA LYS A 88 6.38 7.04 35.00
C LYS A 88 7.81 6.50 35.15
N LYS A 89 8.43 6.06 34.05
CA LYS A 89 9.83 5.60 34.06
C LYS A 89 10.81 6.74 34.29
N ALA A 90 10.55 7.92 33.73
CA ALA A 90 11.37 9.11 33.96
C ALA A 90 11.33 9.53 35.43
N GLU A 91 10.13 9.60 36.02
CA GLU A 91 9.94 9.89 37.45
C GLU A 91 10.69 8.88 38.33
N ALA A 92 10.58 7.58 38.03
CA ALA A 92 11.30 6.55 38.77
C ALA A 92 12.82 6.74 38.75
N VAL A 93 13.41 7.07 37.58
CA VAL A 93 14.86 7.31 37.43
C VAL A 93 15.32 8.60 38.15
N VAL A 94 14.46 9.61 38.24
CA VAL A 94 14.76 10.84 38.99
C VAL A 94 14.77 10.55 40.50
N ASN A 95 13.84 9.72 40.97
CA ASN A 95 13.68 9.41 42.40
C ASN A 95 14.74 8.43 42.95
N THR A 96 15.46 7.69 42.10
CA THR A 96 16.57 6.84 42.57
C THR A 96 17.75 7.71 43.01
N VAL A 97 18.08 7.66 44.30
CA VAL A 97 19.15 8.46 44.92
C VAL A 97 20.55 7.91 44.58
N ASP A 98 20.69 6.59 44.42
CA ASP A 98 21.98 5.89 44.28
C ASP A 98 22.66 6.00 42.90
N ILE A 99 22.11 6.77 41.96
CA ILE A 99 22.62 6.88 40.58
C ILE A 99 23.23 8.28 40.36
N GLY A 100 24.43 8.34 39.77
CA GLY A 100 25.08 9.60 39.40
C GLY A 100 24.31 10.38 38.31
N GLU A 101 24.41 11.71 38.31
CA GLU A 101 23.65 12.59 37.41
C GLU A 101 23.84 12.28 35.91
N ARG A 102 25.07 11.93 35.52
CA ARG A 102 25.40 11.58 34.13
C ARG A 102 24.67 10.33 33.66
N GLU A 103 24.51 9.36 34.56
CA GLU A 103 23.80 8.10 34.29
C GLU A 103 22.29 8.30 34.29
N LYS A 104 21.75 9.12 35.21
CA LYS A 104 20.33 9.56 35.20
C LYS A 104 19.97 10.18 33.85
N MET A 105 20.81 11.09 33.35
CA MET A 105 20.62 11.73 32.05
C MET A 105 20.68 10.75 30.88
N ALA A 106 21.59 9.77 30.91
CA ALA A 106 21.69 8.74 29.89
C ALA A 106 20.44 7.82 29.89
N GLN A 107 19.96 7.43 31.07
CA GLN A 107 18.75 6.62 31.22
C GLN A 107 17.51 7.39 30.77
N LEU A 108 17.37 8.66 31.14
CA LEU A 108 16.28 9.54 30.73
C LEU A 108 16.23 9.70 29.20
N LYS A 109 17.38 9.96 28.56
CA LYS A 109 17.51 9.99 27.09
C LYS A 109 17.07 8.67 26.46
N SER A 110 17.41 7.53 27.07
CA SER A 110 17.01 6.21 26.58
C SER A 110 15.50 5.97 26.67
N ILE A 111 14.83 6.45 27.73
CA ILE A 111 13.38 6.32 27.94
C ILE A 111 12.62 7.10 26.86
N TYR A 112 13.01 8.35 26.61
CA TYR A 112 12.38 9.17 25.57
C TYR A 112 12.67 8.63 24.15
N LYS A 113 13.89 8.13 23.89
CA LYS A 113 14.24 7.47 22.63
C LYS A 113 13.40 6.20 22.37
N LYS A 114 13.06 5.45 23.42
CA LYS A 114 12.17 4.28 23.36
C LYS A 114 10.71 4.67 23.14
N ALA A 115 10.26 5.78 23.76
CA ALA A 115 8.92 6.33 23.56
C ALA A 115 8.67 6.84 22.13
N GLY A 116 9.75 7.14 21.39
CA GLY A 116 9.67 7.55 19.98
C GLY A 116 9.30 9.02 19.78
N VAL A 117 9.39 9.83 20.84
CA VAL A 117 9.25 11.28 20.78
C VAL A 117 10.39 11.84 19.93
N GLY A 118 10.07 12.56 18.85
CA GLY A 118 11.07 13.15 17.95
C GLY A 118 11.73 12.17 16.96
N LYS A 119 11.20 10.95 16.77
CA LYS A 119 11.60 10.11 15.63
C LYS A 119 10.84 10.56 14.39
N ASP A 120 11.28 11.65 13.79
CA ASP A 120 10.88 11.96 12.43
C ASP A 120 11.36 10.82 11.53
N LYS A 121 10.48 10.37 10.64
CA LYS A 121 10.87 9.37 9.64
C LYS A 121 11.98 10.02 8.83
N ARG A 122 13.20 9.51 8.97
CA ARG A 122 14.33 9.98 8.18
C ARG A 122 13.93 9.86 6.71
N GLU A 123 13.76 11.01 6.06
CA GLU A 123 13.47 11.05 4.64
C GLU A 123 14.70 10.50 3.92
N VAL A 124 14.55 9.31 3.35
CA VAL A 124 15.60 8.70 2.55
C VAL A 124 15.41 9.20 1.13
N MET A 125 16.36 10.01 0.67
CA MET A 125 16.36 10.45 -0.72
C MET A 125 16.76 9.29 -1.63
N TYR A 126 15.92 9.04 -2.62
CA TYR A 126 16.17 8.05 -3.67
C TYR A 126 16.79 8.74 -4.87
N ILE A 127 17.94 8.23 -5.31
CA ILE A 127 18.67 8.76 -6.46
C ILE A 127 18.79 7.65 -7.47
N MET A 128 18.43 7.90 -8.72
CA MET A 128 18.58 6.92 -9.78
C MET A 128 20.06 6.78 -10.16
N ALA A 129 20.54 5.54 -10.27
CA ALA A 129 21.86 5.24 -10.81
C ALA A 129 21.92 5.61 -12.30
N LYS A 130 23.04 6.19 -12.75
CA LYS A 130 23.31 6.41 -14.18
C LYS A 130 23.95 5.15 -14.77
N LYS A 131 23.58 4.80 -16.01
CA LYS A 131 24.11 3.63 -16.72
C LYS A 131 25.66 3.69 -16.75
N GLY A 132 26.32 2.68 -16.17
CA GLY A 132 27.79 2.61 -16.05
C GLY A 132 28.39 3.09 -14.71
N SER A 133 27.57 3.51 -13.74
CA SER A 133 28.05 3.89 -12.39
C SER A 133 28.07 2.74 -11.37
N GLU A 134 27.76 1.51 -11.78
CA GLU A 134 27.51 0.37 -10.89
C GLU A 134 28.78 -0.14 -10.18
N THR A 135 29.94 -0.02 -10.85
CA THR A 135 31.25 -0.45 -10.31
C THR A 135 31.95 0.61 -9.47
N LYS A 136 31.50 1.87 -9.49
CA LYS A 136 32.12 2.97 -8.71
C LYS A 136 31.25 3.32 -7.51
N ARG A 137 31.84 3.38 -6.30
CA ARG A 137 31.15 3.90 -5.11
C ARG A 137 30.62 5.30 -5.41
N VAL A 138 29.29 5.46 -5.41
CA VAL A 138 28.63 6.72 -5.73
C VAL A 138 28.97 7.75 -4.65
N ARG A 139 29.57 8.88 -5.04
CA ARG A 139 29.84 10.00 -4.13
C ARG A 139 28.51 10.58 -3.62
N ARG A 140 28.52 11.06 -2.38
CA ARG A 140 27.36 11.75 -1.79
C ARG A 140 27.00 12.96 -2.67
N PRO A 141 25.75 13.08 -3.15
CA PRO A 141 25.33 14.25 -3.91
C PRO A 141 25.34 15.51 -3.04
N ALA A 142 25.58 16.66 -3.67
CA ALA A 142 25.54 17.95 -3.00
C ALA A 142 24.14 18.20 -2.40
N GLY A 143 24.10 18.71 -1.16
CA GLY A 143 22.85 19.06 -0.46
C GLY A 143 22.22 17.95 0.40
N VAL A 144 22.64 16.69 0.26
CA VAL A 144 22.07 15.58 1.04
C VAL A 144 22.90 15.29 2.28
N LYS A 145 22.45 15.78 3.45
CA LYS A 145 23.08 15.53 4.76
C LYS A 145 22.63 14.21 5.42
N GLY A 146 21.60 13.56 4.85
CA GLY A 146 20.96 12.36 5.41
C GLY A 146 21.34 11.04 4.73
N GLN A 147 20.57 9.99 5.06
CA GLN A 147 20.69 8.68 4.43
C GLN A 147 20.12 8.76 3.01
N PHE A 148 20.87 8.28 2.02
CA PHE A 148 20.41 8.20 0.63
C PHE A 148 20.49 6.76 0.14
N LYS A 149 19.58 6.40 -0.76
CA LYS A 149 19.58 5.11 -1.45
C LYS A 149 19.73 5.35 -2.94
N VAL A 150 20.69 4.67 -3.54
CA VAL A 150 20.84 4.64 -4.98
C VAL A 150 20.00 3.47 -5.50
N VAL A 151 19.08 3.76 -6.43
CA VAL A 151 18.16 2.77 -6.99
C VAL A 151 18.47 2.60 -8.48
N GLU A 152 18.51 1.36 -8.96
CA GLU A 152 18.59 1.07 -10.39
C GLU A 152 17.26 1.37 -11.08
N GLY A 153 17.30 1.84 -12.33
CA GLY A 153 16.10 2.20 -13.09
C GLY A 153 15.09 1.06 -13.34
N ARG A 154 15.46 -0.20 -13.07
CA ARG A 154 14.59 -1.38 -13.16
C ARG A 154 13.71 -1.59 -11.92
N VAL A 155 14.12 -1.04 -10.77
CA VAL A 155 13.37 -1.16 -9.52
C VAL A 155 12.52 0.10 -9.38
N LYS A 156 11.19 -0.04 -9.42
CA LYS A 156 10.23 1.07 -9.33
C LYS A 156 9.52 1.07 -7.99
#